data_AF-A0A0T0M6J5-F1
#
_entry.id   AF-A0A0T0M6J5-F1
#
_cell.length_a   1.000
_cell.length_b   1.000
_cell.length_c   1.000
_cell.angle_alpha   90.00
_cell.angle_beta   90.00
_cell.angle_gamma   90.00
#
_symmetry.space_group_name_H-M   'P 1'
#
loop_
_entity.id
_entity.type
_entity.pdbx_description
1 polymer ?
#
loop_
_entity_poly.entity_id
_entity_poly.type
_entity_poly.pdbx_seq_one_letter_code
_entity_poly.pdbx_strand_id
1 'polypeptide(L)'
;MQINVKDIHIGNIIKEITEEREITIQRICNFFKIDEREVFKMFGQKSLESDLILKWSKLAEYDFFRPYVTHLMLFAGISQNKNNQHLKKSGDLQFRKNIYTKEIKEFIMELVNTKQKTLSEINEEYNIPKTTIYRWIRKQDIL
;
A
#
# COMPACT_ATOMS: atom_id res chain seq x y z
N MET A 1 -8.01 -1.63 -16.85
CA MET A 1 -6.56 -1.74 -17.14
C MET A 1 -6.04 -3.18 -16.98
N GLN A 2 -5.25 -3.71 -17.93
CA GLN A 2 -4.54 -5.00 -17.79
C GLN A 2 -3.04 -4.74 -17.58
N ILE A 3 -2.53 -5.00 -16.38
CA ILE A 3 -1.11 -4.77 -16.05
C ILE A 3 -0.25 -5.95 -16.53
N ASN A 4 0.76 -5.67 -17.34
CA ASN A 4 1.78 -6.66 -17.67
C ASN A 4 2.75 -6.84 -16.51
N VAL A 5 2.54 -7.88 -15.71
CA VAL A 5 3.40 -8.21 -14.57
C VAL A 5 4.72 -8.86 -14.97
N LYS A 6 4.94 -9.26 -16.23
CA LYS A 6 6.25 -9.75 -16.71
C LYS A 6 7.20 -8.61 -17.07
N ASP A 7 6.64 -7.49 -17.54
CA ASP A 7 7.40 -6.30 -17.91
C ASP A 7 6.69 -5.05 -17.36
N ILE A 8 7.06 -4.66 -16.14
CA ILE A 8 6.40 -3.59 -15.40
C ILE A 8 6.95 -2.25 -15.87
N HIS A 9 6.07 -1.38 -16.37
CA HIS A 9 6.37 0.02 -16.66
C HIS A 9 5.58 0.91 -15.68
N ILE A 10 6.22 1.28 -14.56
CA ILE A 10 5.50 1.90 -13.43
C ILE A 10 4.97 3.29 -13.75
N GLY A 11 5.68 4.09 -14.55
CA GLY A 11 5.22 5.43 -14.96
C GLY A 11 3.89 5.39 -15.70
N ASN A 12 3.74 4.49 -16.68
CA ASN A 12 2.50 4.28 -17.42
C ASN A 12 1.37 3.80 -16.50
N ILE A 13 1.64 2.86 -15.59
CA ILE A 13 0.64 2.38 -14.62
C ILE A 13 0.17 3.54 -13.73
N ILE A 14 1.08 4.38 -13.25
CA ILE A 14 0.74 5.57 -12.45
C ILE A 14 -0.13 6.50 -13.29
N LYS A 15 0.27 6.81 -14.52
CA LYS A 15 -0.48 7.67 -15.43
C LYS A 15 -1.93 7.17 -15.61
N GLU A 16 -2.08 5.92 -16.03
CA GLU A 16 -3.40 5.31 -16.27
C GLU A 16 -4.27 5.35 -15.00
N ILE A 17 -3.72 5.01 -13.83
CA ILE A 17 -4.47 5.07 -12.56
C ILE A 17 -4.83 6.51 -12.16
N THR A 18 -3.94 7.48 -12.40
CA THR A 18 -4.24 8.89 -12.11
C THR A 18 -5.32 9.45 -13.04
N GLU A 19 -5.34 9.04 -14.31
CA GLU A 19 -6.37 9.39 -15.28
C GLU A 19 -7.71 8.73 -14.95
N GLU A 20 -7.72 7.43 -14.64
CA GLU A 20 -8.93 6.68 -14.21
C GLU A 20 -9.56 7.27 -12.95
N ARG A 21 -8.76 7.89 -12.07
CA ARG A 21 -9.20 8.52 -10.81
C ARG A 21 -9.40 10.03 -10.92
N GLU A 22 -9.29 10.58 -12.13
CA GLU A 22 -9.47 12.01 -12.40
C GLU A 22 -8.55 12.91 -11.54
N ILE A 23 -7.36 12.43 -11.21
CA ILE A 23 -6.37 13.19 -10.43
C ILE A 23 -5.68 14.18 -11.36
N THR A 24 -6.00 15.46 -11.19
CA THR A 24 -5.45 16.52 -12.05
C THR A 24 -3.93 16.68 -11.89
N ILE A 25 -3.24 17.06 -12.98
CA ILE A 25 -1.82 17.41 -12.96
C ILE A 25 -1.53 18.48 -11.90
N GLN A 26 -2.38 19.50 -11.77
CA GLN A 26 -2.22 20.53 -10.74
C GLN A 26 -2.20 19.94 -9.32
N ARG A 27 -3.08 18.98 -9.02
CA ARG A 27 -3.10 18.30 -7.71
C ARG A 27 -1.81 17.51 -7.49
N ILE A 28 -1.32 16.83 -8.52
CA ILE A 28 -0.04 16.11 -8.48
C ILE A 28 1.11 17.08 -8.19
N CYS A 29 1.24 18.15 -8.97
CA CYS A 29 2.27 19.18 -8.80
C CYS A 29 2.26 19.76 -7.38
N ASN A 30 1.08 20.09 -6.85
CA ASN A 30 0.93 20.61 -5.49
C ASN A 30 1.35 19.60 -4.42
N PHE A 31 0.98 18.33 -4.56
CA PHE A 31 1.32 17.27 -3.60
C PHE A 31 2.81 16.92 -3.62
N PHE A 32 3.41 16.90 -4.81
CA PHE A 32 4.82 16.57 -4.98
C PHE A 32 5.75 17.76 -4.78
N LYS A 33 5.25 18.99 -4.89
CA LYS A 33 6.02 20.24 -4.97
C LYS A 33 6.98 20.26 -6.16
N ILE A 34 6.48 19.84 -7.31
CA ILE A 34 7.22 19.77 -8.59
C ILE A 34 6.42 20.44 -9.70
N ASP A 35 7.04 20.66 -10.85
CA ASP A 35 6.36 21.15 -12.04
C ASP A 35 5.78 20.01 -12.90
N GLU A 36 4.92 20.38 -13.85
CA GLU A 36 4.24 19.46 -14.75
C GLU A 36 5.21 18.67 -15.65
N ARG A 37 6.38 19.23 -15.99
CA ARG A 37 7.38 18.53 -16.82
C ARG A 37 7.97 17.35 -16.06
N GLU A 38 8.28 17.51 -14.77
CA GLU A 38 8.75 16.40 -13.94
C GLU A 38 7.66 15.34 -13.74
N VAL A 39 6.38 15.71 -13.67
CA VAL A 39 5.27 14.74 -13.65
C VAL A 39 5.24 13.91 -14.93
N PHE A 40 5.24 14.54 -16.10
CA PHE A 40 5.22 13.83 -17.38
C PHE A 40 6.46 12.96 -17.58
N LYS A 41 7.62 13.42 -17.11
CA LYS A 41 8.85 12.63 -17.09
C LYS A 41 8.69 11.36 -16.26
N MET A 42 8.10 11.44 -15.06
CA MET A 42 7.82 10.26 -14.24
C MET A 42 6.84 9.29 -14.94
N PHE A 43 5.84 9.79 -15.65
CA PHE A 43 4.94 8.94 -16.44
C PHE A 43 5.68 8.17 -17.54
N GLY A 44 6.70 8.77 -18.15
CA GLY A 44 7.54 8.12 -19.16
C GLY A 44 8.60 7.15 -18.60
N GLN A 45 8.79 7.07 -17.28
CA GLN A 45 9.82 6.23 -16.69
C GLN A 45 9.35 4.80 -16.45
N LYS A 46 10.14 3.83 -16.95
CA LYS A 46 9.89 2.40 -16.75
C LYS A 46 9.94 1.98 -15.28
N SER A 47 10.85 2.59 -14.52
CA SER A 47 11.04 2.39 -13.08
C SER A 47 11.13 3.72 -12.36
N LEU A 48 10.75 3.72 -11.09
CA LEU A 48 10.86 4.86 -10.18
C LEU A 48 11.47 4.39 -8.87
N GLU A 49 12.05 5.32 -8.12
CA GLU A 49 12.48 5.06 -6.74
C GLU A 49 11.29 4.66 -5.86
N SER A 50 11.51 3.75 -4.91
CA SER A 50 10.46 3.22 -4.05
C SER A 50 9.74 4.29 -3.24
N ASP A 51 10.45 5.34 -2.83
CA ASP A 51 9.86 6.46 -2.07
C ASP A 51 8.89 7.27 -2.94
N LEU A 52 9.19 7.43 -4.24
CA LEU A 52 8.28 8.04 -5.19
C LEU A 52 7.06 7.14 -5.42
N ILE A 53 7.25 5.84 -5.62
CA ILE A 53 6.14 4.88 -5.79
C ILE A 53 5.21 4.91 -4.56
N LEU A 54 5.78 4.94 -3.35
CA LEU A 54 5.01 5.06 -2.11
C LEU A 54 4.25 6.39 -2.04
N LYS A 55 4.88 7.50 -2.43
CA LYS A 55 4.23 8.82 -2.46
C LYS A 55 3.08 8.87 -3.47
N TRP A 56 3.27 8.26 -4.65
CA TRP A 56 2.20 8.07 -5.64
C TRP A 56 1.07 7.20 -5.10
N SER A 57 1.39 6.13 -4.37
CA SER A 57 0.40 5.27 -3.74
C SER A 57 -0.48 6.01 -2.74
N LYS A 58 0.11 6.93 -1.97
CA LYS A 58 -0.63 7.81 -1.05
C LYS A 58 -1.53 8.80 -1.80
N LEU A 59 -1.02 9.42 -2.86
CA LEU A 59 -1.79 10.40 -3.64
C LEU A 59 -3.00 9.76 -4.34
N ALA A 60 -2.81 8.59 -4.93
CA ALA A 60 -3.83 7.92 -5.74
C ALA A 60 -4.66 6.89 -4.98
N GLU A 61 -4.38 6.68 -3.68
CA GLU A 61 -5.02 5.65 -2.86
C GLU A 61 -5.00 4.27 -3.55
N TYR A 62 -3.86 3.94 -4.15
CA TYR A 62 -3.64 2.72 -4.93
C TYR A 62 -2.30 2.09 -4.57
N ASP A 63 -2.27 0.77 -4.39
CA ASP A 63 -1.05 0.01 -4.09
C ASP A 63 -0.24 -0.25 -5.36
N PHE A 64 0.68 0.66 -5.70
CA PHE A 64 1.54 0.56 -6.89
C PHE A 64 2.67 -0.48 -6.73
N PHE A 65 2.84 -1.06 -5.54
CA PHE A 65 3.76 -2.19 -5.34
C PHE A 65 3.13 -3.52 -5.76
N ARG A 66 1.80 -3.56 -5.94
CA ARG A 66 1.07 -4.78 -6.29
C ARG A 66 1.61 -5.49 -7.54
N PRO A 67 1.88 -4.81 -8.67
CA PRO A 67 2.43 -5.48 -9.86
C PRO A 67 3.74 -6.22 -9.57
N TYR A 68 4.61 -5.64 -8.75
CA TYR A 68 5.89 -6.23 -8.36
C TYR A 68 5.70 -7.47 -7.48
N VAL A 69 4.83 -7.38 -6.47
CA VAL A 69 4.50 -8.53 -5.62
C VAL A 69 3.86 -9.64 -6.46
N THR A 70 2.97 -9.31 -7.39
CA THR A 70 2.36 -10.27 -8.30
C THR A 70 3.39 -10.94 -9.21
N HIS A 71 4.36 -10.19 -9.75
CA HIS A 71 5.48 -10.76 -10.50
C HIS A 71 6.22 -11.80 -9.66
N LEU A 72 6.59 -11.46 -8.43
CA LEU A 72 7.31 -12.36 -7.54
C LEU A 72 6.50 -13.63 -7.21
N MET A 73 5.20 -13.48 -6.96
CA MET A 73 4.31 -14.61 -6.66
C MET A 73 4.19 -15.59 -7.84
N LEU A 74 4.15 -15.07 -9.08
CA LEU A 74 3.95 -15.85 -10.30
C LEU A 74 5.24 -16.42 -10.88
N PHE A 75 6.36 -15.69 -10.80
CA PHE A 75 7.59 -16.02 -11.51
C PHE A 75 8.78 -16.35 -10.60
N ALA A 76 8.77 -15.88 -9.34
CA ALA A 76 9.88 -16.11 -8.39
C ALA A 76 9.56 -17.20 -7.35
N GLY A 77 8.43 -17.91 -7.48
CA GLY A 77 8.10 -19.03 -6.60
C GLY A 77 7.87 -18.67 -5.12
N ILE A 78 7.76 -17.38 -4.77
CA ILE A 78 7.49 -16.94 -3.38
C ILE A 78 6.13 -17.47 -2.88
N SER A 79 5.23 -17.86 -3.79
CA SER A 79 3.97 -18.55 -3.47
C SER A 79 4.13 -20.01 -3.03
N GLN A 80 5.30 -20.63 -3.20
CA GLN A 80 5.53 -22.06 -2.99
C GLN A 80 6.34 -22.39 -1.73
N ASN A 81 6.39 -21.48 -0.73
CA ASN A 81 6.54 -21.95 0.64
C ASN A 81 5.26 -22.72 0.98
N LYS A 82 5.39 -24.04 1.08
CA LYS A 82 4.38 -25.12 1.14
C LYS A 82 3.23 -24.99 2.16
N ASN A 83 3.06 -23.86 2.85
CA ASN A 83 2.11 -23.69 3.96
C ASN A 83 0.90 -22.78 3.66
N ASN A 84 0.85 -22.07 2.52
CA ASN A 84 -0.26 -21.13 2.21
C ASN A 84 -1.08 -21.54 0.97
N GLN A 85 -1.64 -22.74 0.99
CA GLN A 85 -2.55 -23.26 -0.07
C GLN A 85 -3.91 -22.53 -0.16
N HIS A 86 -4.09 -21.36 0.48
CA HIS A 86 -5.38 -20.68 0.60
C HIS A 86 -5.59 -19.48 -0.33
N LEU A 87 -4.63 -19.13 -1.19
CA LEU A 87 -4.86 -18.14 -2.25
C LEU A 87 -5.60 -18.80 -3.42
N LYS A 88 -6.86 -19.15 -3.15
CA LYS A 88 -7.80 -19.66 -4.15
C LYS A 88 -7.98 -18.65 -5.28
N LYS A 89 -7.93 -19.18 -6.50
CA LYS A 89 -8.38 -18.59 -7.74
C LYS A 89 -9.73 -17.86 -7.58
N SER A 90 -9.74 -16.56 -7.75
CA SER A 90 -10.89 -15.80 -8.24
C SER A 90 -10.44 -14.36 -8.50
N GLY A 91 -10.75 -13.82 -9.68
CA GLY A 91 -10.44 -12.46 -10.12
C GLY A 91 -11.19 -11.36 -9.37
N ASP A 92 -11.42 -11.56 -8.07
CA ASP A 92 -11.98 -10.59 -7.17
C ASP A 92 -11.04 -10.54 -5.96
N LEU A 93 -10.26 -9.47 -5.90
CA LEU A 93 -9.38 -9.12 -4.78
C LEU A 93 -10.28 -8.80 -3.58
N GLN A 94 -10.84 -9.85 -2.98
CA GLN A 94 -11.64 -9.75 -1.78
C GLN A 94 -10.88 -8.93 -0.76
N PHE A 95 -11.46 -7.77 -0.45
CA PHE A 95 -11.00 -6.84 0.55
C PHE A 95 -10.42 -7.59 1.75
N ARG A 96 -9.13 -7.34 2.01
CA ARG A 96 -8.34 -8.03 3.04
C ARG A 96 -9.09 -7.95 4.35
N LYS A 97 -9.69 -9.07 4.78
CA LYS A 97 -10.33 -9.19 6.11
C LYS A 97 -9.35 -8.92 7.27
N ASN A 98 -8.04 -8.80 7.01
CA ASN A 98 -7.04 -8.25 7.93
C ASN A 98 -6.03 -7.38 7.16
N ILE A 99 -6.13 -6.06 7.32
CA ILE A 99 -5.16 -5.08 6.76
C ILE A 99 -3.90 -5.01 7.65
N TYR A 100 -4.03 -5.34 8.93
CA TYR A 100 -2.94 -5.28 9.91
C TYR A 100 -2.33 -6.67 10.10
N THR A 101 -1.05 -6.80 9.77
CA THR A 101 -0.29 -8.04 10.03
C THR A 101 0.01 -8.18 11.52
N LYS A 102 0.52 -9.34 11.94
CA LYS A 102 0.92 -9.58 13.33
C LYS A 102 1.98 -8.57 13.76
N GLU A 103 2.95 -8.31 12.88
CA GLU A 103 4.06 -7.38 13.10
C GLU A 103 3.55 -5.94 13.25
N ILE A 104 2.59 -5.50 12.41
CA ILE A 104 1.96 -4.18 12.56
C ILE A 104 1.23 -4.10 13.91
N LYS A 105 0.48 -5.14 14.28
CA LYS A 105 -0.21 -5.16 15.57
C LYS A 105 0.78 -5.06 16.73
N GLU A 106 1.86 -5.84 16.70
CA GLU A 106 2.89 -5.84 17.75
C GLU A 106 3.55 -4.46 17.88
N PHE A 107 3.97 -3.86 16.77
CA PHE A 107 4.52 -2.51 16.75
C PHE A 107 3.56 -1.48 17.37
N ILE A 108 2.29 -1.48 16.96
CA ILE A 108 1.31 -0.52 17.50
C ILE A 108 1.04 -0.76 18.98
N MET A 109 0.97 -2.02 19.42
CA MET A 109 0.76 -2.35 20.82
C MET A 109 1.96 -1.96 21.69
N GLU A 110 3.18 -2.07 21.18
CA GLU A 110 4.39 -1.60 21.87
C GLU A 110 4.31 -0.09 22.14
N LEU A 111 3.93 0.72 21.15
CA LEU A 111 3.77 2.17 21.30
C LEU A 111 2.73 2.54 22.36
N VAL A 112 1.63 1.78 22.42
CA VAL A 112 0.57 1.98 23.43
C VAL A 112 1.06 1.58 24.83
N ASN A 113 1.64 0.39 24.96
CA ASN A 113 2.04 -0.18 26.27
C ASN A 113 3.18 0.61 26.90
N THR A 114 4.10 1.14 26.08
CA THR A 114 5.19 2.01 26.52
C THR A 114 4.77 3.47 26.72
N LYS A 115 3.49 3.81 26.44
CA LYS A 115 2.94 5.18 26.48
C LYS A 115 3.71 6.17 25.59
N GLN A 116 4.39 5.69 24.54
CA GLN A 116 5.06 6.54 23.56
C GLN A 116 4.06 7.31 22.71
N LYS A 117 2.88 6.73 22.45
CA LYS A 117 1.78 7.39 21.74
C LYS A 117 0.43 7.07 22.36
N THR A 118 -0.44 8.05 22.35
CA THR A 118 -1.85 7.93 22.69
C THR A 118 -2.64 7.29 21.54
N LEU A 119 -3.84 6.80 21.84
CA LEU A 119 -4.74 6.26 20.82
C LEU A 119 -5.16 7.31 19.76
N SER A 120 -5.10 8.61 20.08
CA SER A 120 -5.37 9.66 19.08
C SER A 120 -4.21 9.82 18.12
N GLU A 121 -2.98 9.92 18.64
CA GLU A 121 -1.78 10.03 17.81
C GLU A 121 -1.63 8.83 16.88
N ILE A 122 -1.92 7.62 17.36
CA ILE A 122 -1.89 6.41 16.52
C ILE A 122 -2.96 6.47 15.42
N ASN A 123 -4.15 6.97 15.74
CA ASN A 123 -5.23 7.11 14.78
C ASN A 123 -4.89 8.11 13.68
N GLU A 124 -4.32 9.25 14.06
CA GLU A 124 -3.95 10.34 13.17
C GLU A 124 -2.72 9.99 12.31
N GLU A 125 -1.69 9.36 12.88
CA GLU A 125 -0.41 9.10 12.19
C GLU A 125 -0.45 7.83 11.32
N TYR A 126 -1.07 6.76 11.81
CA TYR A 126 -1.06 5.45 11.15
C TYR A 126 -2.39 5.08 10.50
N ASN A 127 -3.40 5.96 10.56
CA ASN A 127 -4.76 5.71 10.05
C ASN A 127 -5.37 4.41 10.60
N ILE A 128 -5.13 4.10 11.88
CA ILE A 128 -5.69 2.94 12.56
C ILE A 128 -6.87 3.38 13.42
N PRO A 129 -8.10 2.93 13.15
CA PRO A 129 -9.27 3.31 13.96
C PRO A 129 -9.05 3.00 15.45
N LYS A 130 -9.40 3.94 16.34
CA LYS A 130 -9.32 3.74 17.81
C LYS A 130 -10.01 2.44 18.24
N THR A 131 -11.15 2.13 17.63
CA THR A 131 -11.92 0.89 17.86
C THR A 131 -11.12 -0.38 17.55
N THR A 132 -10.26 -0.35 16.52
CA THR A 132 -9.36 -1.46 16.19
C THR A 132 -8.33 -1.66 17.29
N ILE A 133 -7.73 -0.57 17.78
CA ILE A 133 -6.72 -0.62 18.84
C ILE A 133 -7.35 -1.11 20.15
N TYR A 134 -8.54 -0.61 20.52
CA TYR A 134 -9.29 -1.12 21.66
C TYR A 134 -9.56 -2.63 21.58
N ARG A 135 -9.89 -3.15 20.40
CA ARG A 135 -10.06 -4.61 20.19
C ARG A 135 -8.75 -5.39 20.38
N TRP A 136 -7.60 -4.77 20.11
CA TRP A 136 -6.31 -5.40 20.32
C TRP A 136 -5.91 -5.43 21.78
N ILE A 137 -6.11 -4.33 22.50
CA ILE A 137 -5.89 -4.22 23.95
C ILE A 137 -6.74 -5.27 24.69
N ARG A 138 -8.06 -5.27 24.44
CA ARG A 138 -8.97 -6.24 25.09
C ARG A 138 -8.60 -7.70 24.84
N LYS A 139 -7.97 -8.01 23.69
CA LYS A 139 -7.50 -9.37 23.39
C LYS A 139 -6.20 -9.73 24.10
N GLN A 140 -5.37 -8.76 24.49
CA GLN A 140 -4.18 -9.00 25.33
C GLN A 140 -4.60 -9.28 26.77
N ASP A 141 -5.62 -8.59 27.29
CA ASP A 141 -6.12 -8.78 28.66
C ASP A 141 -6.80 -10.14 28.91
N ILE A 142 -7.03 -10.95 27.87
CA ILE A 142 -7.68 -12.27 27.95
C ILE A 142 -6.65 -13.42 27.89
N LEU A 143 -5.35 -13.10 27.84
CA LEU A 143 -4.22 -14.04 27.91
C LEU A 143 -3.44 -13.85 29.20
#